data_AF-A0A8I1EEC9-F1
#
_entry.id   AF-A0A8I1EEC9-F1
#
_cell.length_a   1.000
_cell.length_b   1.000
_cell.length_c   1.000
_cell.angle_alpha   90.00
_cell.angle_beta   90.00
_cell.angle_gamma   90.00
#
_symmetry.space_group_name_H-M   'P 1'
#
loop_
_entity.id
_entity.type
_entity.pdbx_description
1 polymer ?
#
loop_
_entity_poly.entity_id
_entity_poly.type
_entity_poly.pdbx_seq_one_letter_code
_entity_poly.pdbx_strand_id
1 'polypeptide(L)'
;MSIEAEIRALHGSGISRAKAARILRISKERLELYIEAIGLDWQKRIRGGSYVIDGVTDTLDGHSKRLGVSVGAIRWRLQRQQPIASPAANTPVTHSEAKLYADLRQAGVPAWKAAAKVGRPYATLNNACKRLFPDYEKIVSEAPRVRRSEEKHPQPIPADLEAKVRVLSATGISKAKASVELGISRERLATILEETGLEWKTPTREGSLVIDGIKGSLTSHAERLGISVGKLRSRLKKQKPLVGPDVYKPIDLAEAKRFLEHRKNGLPAWKAAEQVGRPYGSLKDACKRMLPDYEDVVVAATRIRRTPEEIEAAQEKKAA
;
A
#
# COMPACT_ATOMS: atom_id res chain seq x y z
N MET A 1 11.70 2.95 -56.33
CA MET A 1 12.60 3.78 -55.51
C MET A 1 13.83 2.93 -55.17
N SER A 2 15.02 3.51 -55.04
CA SER A 2 16.19 2.73 -54.63
C SER A 2 16.07 2.36 -53.15
N ILE A 3 16.53 1.15 -52.80
CA ILE A 3 16.49 0.66 -51.41
C ILE A 3 17.23 1.60 -50.46
N GLU A 4 18.28 2.26 -50.94
CA GLU A 4 19.06 3.27 -50.19
C GLU A 4 18.23 4.51 -49.83
N ALA A 5 17.42 5.00 -50.77
CA ALA A 5 16.54 6.15 -50.52
C ALA A 5 15.47 5.82 -49.48
N GLU A 6 14.91 4.60 -49.54
CA GLU A 6 13.95 4.12 -48.54
C GLU A 6 14.60 3.94 -47.16
N ILE A 7 15.83 3.41 -47.10
CA ILE A 7 16.59 3.29 -45.84
C ILE A 7 16.85 4.67 -45.22
N ARG A 8 17.22 5.68 -46.02
CA ARG A 8 17.41 7.07 -45.54
C ARG A 8 16.10 7.69 -45.06
N ALA A 9 14.99 7.50 -45.76
CA ALA A 9 13.68 7.99 -45.35
C ALA A 9 13.22 7.34 -44.03
N LEU A 10 13.42 6.03 -43.89
CA LEU A 10 13.09 5.31 -42.66
C LEU A 10 14.00 5.70 -41.50
N HIS A 11 15.28 5.98 -41.74
CA HIS A 11 16.19 6.53 -40.73
C HIS A 11 15.71 7.89 -40.22
N GLY A 12 15.37 8.82 -41.13
CA GLY A 12 14.85 10.15 -40.78
C GLY A 12 13.53 10.11 -39.99
N SER A 13 12.73 9.06 -40.16
CA SER A 13 11.49 8.85 -39.38
C SER A 13 11.71 8.39 -37.93
N GLY A 14 12.96 8.12 -37.52
CA GLY A 14 13.30 7.75 -36.14
C GLY A 14 12.81 6.36 -35.69
N ILE A 15 12.47 5.47 -36.63
CA ILE A 15 12.00 4.12 -36.30
C ILE A 15 13.15 3.16 -35.95
N SER A 16 12.82 2.04 -35.29
CA SER A 16 13.83 1.03 -34.95
C SER A 16 14.30 0.24 -36.17
N ARG A 17 15.56 -0.19 -36.19
CA ARG A 17 16.12 -1.07 -37.24
C ARG A 17 15.28 -2.33 -37.47
N ALA A 18 14.76 -2.94 -36.40
CA ALA A 18 13.90 -4.13 -36.50
C ALA A 18 12.55 -3.81 -37.19
N LYS A 19 11.99 -2.63 -36.94
CA LYS A 19 10.77 -2.18 -37.60
C LYS A 19 11.04 -1.80 -39.06
N ALA A 20 12.17 -1.14 -39.33
CA ALA A 20 12.63 -0.81 -40.67
C ALA A 20 12.87 -2.07 -41.52
N ALA A 21 13.55 -3.09 -40.98
CA ALA A 21 13.78 -4.36 -41.65
C ALA A 21 12.46 -5.06 -42.02
N ARG A 22 11.47 -5.02 -41.12
CA ARG A 22 10.14 -5.56 -41.37
C ARG A 22 9.39 -4.80 -42.47
N ILE A 23 9.48 -3.46 -42.49
CA ILE A 23 8.86 -2.62 -43.51
C ILE A 23 9.47 -2.88 -44.89
N LEU A 24 10.81 -2.97 -44.94
CA LEU A 24 11.58 -3.26 -46.16
C LEU A 24 11.52 -4.74 -46.58
N ARG A 25 10.89 -5.60 -45.77
CA ARG A 25 10.80 -7.06 -45.98
C ARG A 25 12.17 -7.73 -46.19
N ILE A 26 13.19 -7.25 -45.50
CA ILE A 26 14.53 -7.84 -45.49
C ILE A 26 14.89 -8.34 -44.10
N SER A 27 15.89 -9.23 -44.00
CA SER A 27 16.41 -9.66 -42.71
C SER A 27 17.13 -8.50 -42.01
N LYS A 28 17.26 -8.61 -40.68
CA LYS A 28 17.93 -7.59 -39.88
C LYS A 28 19.42 -7.52 -40.21
N GLU A 29 20.08 -8.66 -40.45
CA GLU A 29 21.49 -8.71 -40.84
C GLU A 29 21.70 -8.00 -42.18
N ARG A 30 20.79 -8.22 -43.13
CA ARG A 30 20.86 -7.60 -44.45
C ARG A 30 20.67 -6.09 -44.39
N LEU A 31 19.78 -5.59 -43.53
CA LEU A 31 19.65 -4.16 -43.27
C LEU A 31 20.93 -3.58 -42.62
N GLU A 32 21.58 -4.31 -41.70
CA GLU A 32 22.81 -3.86 -41.06
C GLU A 32 23.96 -3.69 -42.07
N LEU A 33 24.09 -4.62 -43.03
CA LEU A 33 25.06 -4.50 -44.14
C LEU A 33 24.80 -3.25 -45.00
N TYR A 34 23.54 -2.95 -45.32
CA TYR A 34 23.22 -1.73 -46.08
C TYR A 34 23.51 -0.45 -45.28
N ILE A 35 23.19 -0.45 -43.99
CA ILE A 35 23.46 0.71 -43.11
C ILE A 35 24.98 0.96 -43.04
N GLU A 36 25.79 -0.09 -42.92
CA GLU A 36 27.25 -0.02 -42.91
C GLU A 36 27.81 0.46 -44.25
N ALA A 37 27.32 -0.09 -45.37
CA ALA A 37 27.74 0.30 -46.71
C ALA A 37 27.42 1.78 -47.04
N ILE A 38 26.31 2.31 -46.52
CA ILE A 38 25.88 3.70 -46.72
C ILE A 38 26.53 4.64 -45.69
N GLY A 39 27.22 4.11 -44.67
CA GLY A 39 27.84 4.89 -43.59
C GLY A 39 26.83 5.59 -42.68
N LEU A 40 25.65 5.00 -42.50
CA LEU A 40 24.56 5.59 -41.71
C LEU A 40 24.69 5.26 -40.22
N ASP A 41 24.89 6.27 -39.37
CA ASP A 41 24.82 6.06 -37.92
C ASP A 41 23.35 5.96 -37.45
N TRP A 42 22.77 4.77 -37.65
CA TRP A 42 21.41 4.47 -37.21
C TRP A 42 21.43 4.15 -35.71
N GLN A 43 21.40 5.19 -34.87
CA GLN A 43 21.49 5.03 -33.42
C GLN A 43 20.62 3.89 -32.90
N LYS A 44 21.23 3.00 -32.09
CA LYS A 44 20.51 1.91 -31.44
C LYS A 44 19.42 2.56 -30.58
N ARG A 45 18.15 2.27 -30.89
CA ARG A 45 17.02 2.82 -30.13
C ARG A 45 17.27 2.62 -28.65
N ILE A 46 17.26 3.73 -27.93
CA ILE A 46 17.61 3.77 -26.52
C ILE A 46 16.64 2.85 -25.77
N ARG A 47 17.18 1.87 -25.03
CA ARG A 47 16.36 0.96 -24.22
C ARG A 47 15.79 1.76 -23.04
N GLY A 48 14.47 1.90 -23.01
CA GLY A 48 13.74 2.65 -21.99
C GLY A 48 12.94 3.78 -22.62
N GLY A 49 11.73 4.03 -22.13
CA GLY A 49 10.89 5.11 -22.64
C GLY A 49 11.56 6.49 -22.53
N SER A 50 11.08 7.45 -23.31
CA SER A 50 11.48 8.85 -23.21
C SER A 50 10.74 9.52 -22.06
N TYR A 51 11.43 10.37 -21.31
CA TYR A 51 10.91 11.14 -20.18
C TYR A 51 11.19 12.63 -20.40
N VAL A 52 10.23 13.47 -20.03
CA VAL A 52 10.42 14.92 -20.01
C VAL A 52 10.86 15.32 -18.61
N ILE A 53 12.09 15.82 -18.47
CA ILE A 53 12.66 16.29 -17.21
C ILE A 53 13.28 17.66 -17.47
N ASP A 54 12.83 18.68 -16.75
CA ASP A 54 13.27 20.07 -16.89
C ASP A 54 13.18 20.58 -18.34
N GLY A 55 12.05 20.30 -19.01
CA GLY A 55 11.80 20.71 -20.40
C GLY A 55 12.57 19.93 -21.47
N VAL A 56 13.50 19.06 -21.09
CA VAL A 56 14.27 18.22 -22.03
C VAL A 56 13.64 16.84 -22.14
N THR A 57 13.36 16.42 -23.38
CA THR A 57 12.87 15.06 -23.66
C THR A 57 14.07 14.17 -23.96
N ASP A 58 14.35 13.23 -23.07
CA ASP A 58 15.45 12.29 -23.21
C ASP A 58 15.12 11.00 -22.43
N THR A 59 15.93 9.97 -22.59
CA THR A 59 15.82 8.73 -21.81
C THR A 59 16.35 8.91 -20.40
N LEU A 60 15.99 7.99 -19.50
CA LEU A 60 16.52 8.02 -18.14
C LEU A 60 18.05 7.92 -18.11
N ASP A 61 18.67 7.22 -19.06
CA ASP A 61 20.13 7.13 -19.16
C ASP A 61 20.75 8.46 -19.61
N GLY A 62 20.15 9.11 -20.62
CA GLY A 62 20.55 10.45 -21.06
C GLY A 62 20.40 11.50 -19.95
N HIS A 63 19.26 11.50 -19.26
CA HIS A 63 19.04 12.31 -18.08
C HIS A 63 19.99 11.96 -16.93
N SER A 64 20.35 10.68 -16.77
CA SER A 64 21.28 10.23 -15.74
C SER A 64 22.67 10.83 -15.94
N LYS A 65 23.17 10.79 -17.18
CA LYS A 65 24.45 11.42 -17.56
C LYS A 65 24.39 12.93 -17.43
N ARG A 66 23.31 13.57 -17.89
CA ARG A 66 23.13 15.03 -17.83
C ARG A 66 23.06 15.56 -16.40
N LEU A 67 22.33 14.88 -15.53
CA LEU A 67 22.06 15.32 -14.16
C LEU A 67 23.08 14.79 -13.15
N GLY A 68 23.96 13.86 -13.53
CA GLY A 68 24.88 13.19 -12.61
C GLY A 68 24.18 12.33 -11.56
N VAL A 69 22.94 11.91 -11.82
CA VAL A 69 22.09 11.13 -10.90
C VAL A 69 21.85 9.76 -11.51
N SER A 70 21.95 8.67 -10.75
CA SER A 70 21.72 7.33 -11.30
C SER A 70 20.30 7.14 -11.85
N VAL A 71 20.17 6.33 -12.91
CA VAL A 71 18.88 5.97 -13.52
C VAL A 71 17.86 5.48 -12.48
N GLY A 72 18.31 4.69 -11.50
CA GLY A 72 17.46 4.19 -10.42
C GLY A 72 16.94 5.31 -9.50
N ALA A 73 17.79 6.28 -9.17
CA ALA A 73 17.39 7.42 -8.36
C ALA A 73 16.42 8.36 -9.11
N ILE A 74 16.64 8.61 -10.41
CA ILE A 74 15.69 9.36 -11.24
C ILE A 74 14.33 8.65 -11.27
N ARG A 75 14.32 7.33 -11.53
CA ARG A 75 13.09 6.53 -11.56
C ARG A 75 12.33 6.58 -10.23
N TRP A 76 13.04 6.41 -9.12
CA TRP A 76 12.44 6.46 -7.78
C TRP A 76 11.87 7.83 -7.45
N ARG A 77 12.55 8.92 -7.85
CA ARG A 77 12.09 10.31 -7.64
C ARG A 77 10.87 10.64 -8.47
N LEU A 78 10.86 10.24 -9.75
CA LEU A 78 9.68 10.38 -10.61
C LEU A 78 8.46 9.67 -10.01
N GLN A 79 8.64 8.45 -9.50
CA GLN A 79 7.55 7.68 -8.88
C GLN A 79 6.99 8.36 -7.62
N ARG A 80 7.83 9.10 -6.89
CA ARG A 80 7.46 9.79 -5.63
C ARG A 80 7.20 11.29 -5.80
N GLN A 81 7.17 11.80 -7.04
CA GLN A 81 7.01 13.22 -7.35
C GLN A 81 8.02 14.12 -6.59
N GLN A 82 9.26 13.64 -6.44
CA GLN A 82 10.33 14.39 -5.77
C GLN A 82 11.21 15.15 -6.78
N PRO A 83 11.88 16.24 -6.36
CA PRO A 83 12.77 16.99 -7.24
C PRO A 83 13.92 16.11 -7.75
N ILE A 84 14.11 16.07 -9.07
CA ILE A 84 15.10 15.18 -9.70
C ILE A 84 16.52 15.69 -9.47
N ALA A 85 16.70 17.01 -9.40
CA ALA A 85 17.96 17.67 -9.08
C ALA A 85 18.37 17.58 -7.60
N SER A 86 17.54 17.00 -6.71
CA SER A 86 17.97 16.78 -5.33
C SER A 86 19.21 15.87 -5.33
N PRO A 87 20.28 16.17 -4.59
CA PRO A 87 21.43 15.28 -4.52
C PRO A 87 21.06 13.92 -3.88
N ALA A 88 21.77 12.85 -4.24
CA ALA A 88 21.47 11.50 -3.74
C ALA A 88 21.60 11.45 -2.21
N ALA A 89 20.79 10.61 -1.56
CA ALA A 89 20.73 10.51 -0.08
C ALA A 89 22.10 10.22 0.56
N ASN A 90 23.02 9.59 -0.19
CA ASN A 90 24.34 9.19 0.28
C ASN A 90 25.46 10.19 -0.10
N THR A 91 25.14 11.27 -0.82
CA THR A 91 26.15 12.28 -1.16
C THR A 91 26.52 13.02 0.12
N PRO A 92 27.80 13.08 0.52
CA PRO A 92 28.21 13.75 1.74
C PRO A 92 27.73 15.20 1.75
N VAL A 93 27.20 15.64 2.88
CA VAL A 93 26.74 17.02 3.09
C VAL A 93 27.97 17.91 3.23
N THR A 94 28.02 18.95 2.42
CA THR A 94 29.07 19.96 2.47
C THR A 94 28.92 20.88 3.67
N HIS A 95 30.00 21.53 4.08
CA HIS A 95 29.98 22.47 5.20
C HIS A 95 29.06 23.67 4.94
N SER A 96 28.94 24.13 3.69
CA SER A 96 28.05 25.22 3.29
C SER A 96 26.58 24.82 3.37
N GLU A 97 26.21 23.62 2.92
CA GLU A 97 24.84 23.08 3.06
C GLU A 97 24.42 22.94 4.53
N ALA A 98 25.34 22.43 5.36
CA ALA A 98 25.10 22.29 6.79
C ALA A 98 24.98 23.67 7.49
N LYS A 99 25.82 24.64 7.11
CA LYS A 99 25.73 26.02 7.62
C LYS A 99 24.39 26.66 7.26
N LEU A 100 24.00 26.60 5.99
CA LEU A 100 22.73 27.14 5.52
C LEU A 100 21.53 26.53 6.28
N TYR A 101 21.58 25.23 6.55
CA TYR A 101 20.56 24.58 7.36
C TYR A 101 20.56 25.09 8.81
N ALA A 102 21.74 25.20 9.45
CA ALA A 102 21.87 25.72 10.81
C ALA A 102 21.39 27.17 10.94
N ASP A 103 21.75 28.05 9.99
CA ASP A 103 21.32 29.46 9.96
C ASP A 103 19.79 29.57 9.83
N LEU A 104 19.17 28.74 8.98
CA LEU A 104 17.71 28.66 8.86
C LEU A 104 17.05 28.19 10.17
N ARG A 105 17.67 27.25 10.88
CA ARG A 105 17.19 26.78 12.18
C ARG A 105 17.30 27.89 13.23
N GLN A 106 18.41 28.62 13.26
CA GLN A 106 18.63 29.77 14.14
C GLN A 106 17.60 30.89 13.89
N ALA A 107 17.22 31.11 12.63
CA ALA A 107 16.18 32.06 12.24
C ALA A 107 14.75 31.59 12.59
N GLY A 108 14.59 30.44 13.26
CA GLY A 108 13.29 29.90 13.68
C GLY A 108 12.54 29.10 12.60
N VAL A 109 13.17 28.81 11.46
CA VAL A 109 12.52 28.00 10.41
C VAL A 109 12.37 26.55 10.91
N PRO A 110 11.18 25.95 10.78
CA PRO A 110 10.97 24.55 11.13
C PRO A 110 11.89 23.61 10.34
N ALA A 111 12.41 22.57 11.01
CA ALA A 111 13.43 21.67 10.47
C ALA A 111 13.08 21.08 9.09
N TRP A 112 11.84 20.64 8.87
CA TRP A 112 11.40 20.09 7.59
C TRP A 112 11.39 21.14 6.46
N LYS A 113 11.02 22.40 6.76
CA LYS A 113 10.99 23.51 5.80
C LYS A 113 12.40 24.00 5.49
N ALA A 114 13.28 24.04 6.50
CA ALA A 114 14.70 24.32 6.31
C ALA A 114 15.36 23.24 5.43
N ALA A 115 15.08 21.95 5.69
CA ALA A 115 15.62 20.84 4.90
C ALA A 115 15.12 20.88 3.45
N ALA A 116 13.85 21.23 3.23
CA ALA A 116 13.30 21.42 1.90
C ALA A 116 13.98 22.56 1.13
N LYS A 117 14.27 23.70 1.79
CA LYS A 117 15.01 24.82 1.17
C LYS A 117 16.43 24.44 0.74
N VAL A 118 17.10 23.60 1.54
CA VAL A 118 18.45 23.10 1.23
C VAL A 118 18.41 21.95 0.20
N GLY A 119 17.24 21.36 -0.05
CA GLY A 119 17.06 20.29 -1.04
C GLY A 119 17.56 18.91 -0.60
N ARG A 120 17.68 18.69 0.71
CA ARG A 120 18.24 17.46 1.31
C ARG A 120 17.28 16.83 2.32
N PRO A 121 17.37 15.51 2.57
CA PRO A 121 16.61 14.87 3.64
C PRO A 121 16.97 15.46 5.01
N TYR A 122 15.94 15.70 5.83
CA TYR A 122 16.09 16.24 7.19
C TYR A 122 17.12 15.46 8.03
N ALA A 123 17.02 14.13 8.08
CA ALA A 123 17.89 13.31 8.92
C ALA A 123 19.37 13.46 8.51
N THR A 124 19.64 13.55 7.21
CA THR A 124 20.99 13.73 6.66
C THR A 124 21.58 15.06 7.09
N LEU A 125 20.82 16.17 6.96
CA LEU A 125 21.28 17.49 7.37
C LEU A 125 21.44 17.60 8.88
N ASN A 126 20.52 17.03 9.66
CA ASN A 126 20.57 17.08 11.12
C ASN A 126 21.82 16.37 11.67
N ASN A 127 22.13 15.18 11.15
CA ASN A 127 23.34 14.44 11.54
C ASN A 127 24.62 15.15 11.06
N ALA A 128 24.60 15.72 9.85
CA ALA A 128 25.72 16.50 9.34
C ALA A 128 25.99 17.74 10.22
N CYS A 129 24.95 18.45 10.66
CA CYS A 129 25.11 19.63 11.50
C CYS A 129 25.62 19.29 12.89
N LYS A 130 25.15 18.21 13.52
CA LYS A 130 25.71 17.73 14.79
C LYS A 130 27.21 17.39 14.70
N ARG A 131 27.65 16.90 13.54
CA ARG A 131 29.06 16.55 13.31
C ARG A 131 29.94 17.77 12.97
N LEU A 132 29.41 18.69 12.16
CA LEU A 132 30.18 19.82 11.63
C LEU A 132 30.10 21.07 12.50
N PHE A 133 29.06 21.21 13.32
CA PHE A 133 28.82 22.36 14.20
C PHE A 133 28.57 21.88 15.64
N PRO A 134 29.58 21.93 16.52
CA PRO A 134 29.45 21.51 17.91
C PRO A 134 28.35 22.26 18.67
N ASP A 135 28.15 23.55 18.35
CA ASP A 135 27.12 24.40 18.99
C ASP A 135 25.73 24.27 18.36
N TYR A 136 25.52 23.36 17.41
CA TYR A 136 24.22 23.22 16.73
C TYR A 136 23.06 22.92 17.70
N GLU A 137 23.30 22.16 18.77
CA GLU A 137 22.25 21.90 19.77
C GLU A 137 21.85 23.16 20.53
N LYS A 138 22.81 24.04 20.84
CA LYS A 138 22.52 25.35 21.44
C LYS A 138 21.71 26.22 20.48
N ILE A 139 22.14 26.32 19.22
CA ILE A 139 21.44 27.07 18.16
C ILE A 139 19.97 26.63 18.04
N VAL A 140 19.71 25.32 18.09
CA VAL A 140 18.35 24.77 18.02
C VAL A 140 17.53 25.06 19.28
N SER A 141 18.18 25.07 20.44
CA SER A 141 17.52 25.34 21.72
C SER A 141 17.14 26.82 21.89
N GLU A 142 17.97 27.72 21.38
CA GLU A 142 17.82 29.17 21.46
C GLU A 142 16.97 29.75 20.31
N ALA A 143 16.79 28.98 19.24
CA ALA A 143 16.01 29.40 18.08
C ALA A 143 14.56 29.77 18.46
N PRO A 144 14.00 30.84 17.87
CA PRO A 144 12.63 31.24 18.11
C PRO A 144 11.69 30.11 17.71
N ARG A 145 10.97 29.56 18.70
CA ARG A 145 10.00 28.49 18.49
C ARG A 145 8.78 29.08 17.79
N VAL A 146 8.73 28.99 16.46
CA VAL A 146 7.49 29.17 15.73
C VAL A 146 6.52 28.08 16.21
N ARG A 147 5.62 28.42 17.12
CA ARG A 147 4.50 27.56 17.51
C ARG A 147 3.76 27.21 16.22
N ARG A 148 3.51 25.92 16.00
CA ARG A 148 2.67 25.45 14.89
C ARG A 148 1.23 25.89 15.16
N SER A 149 0.93 27.13 14.84
CA SER A 149 -0.41 27.64 14.61
C SER A 149 -0.26 29.01 13.97
N GLU A 150 -0.30 29.06 12.65
CA GLU A 150 -1.08 30.15 12.07
C GLU A 150 -2.47 29.99 12.71
N GLU A 151 -2.89 30.97 13.51
CA GLU A 151 -4.27 31.05 13.97
C GLU A 151 -5.14 31.04 12.71
N LYS A 152 -5.63 29.86 12.34
CA LYS A 152 -6.84 29.75 11.54
C LYS A 152 -7.92 30.33 12.43
N HIS A 153 -8.23 31.61 12.25
CA HIS A 153 -9.48 32.16 12.71
C HIS A 153 -10.58 31.16 12.32
N PRO A 154 -11.41 30.68 13.26
CA PRO A 154 -12.50 29.80 12.92
C PRO A 154 -13.40 30.59 11.98
N GLN A 155 -13.39 30.23 10.69
CA GLN A 155 -14.42 30.72 9.79
C GLN A 155 -15.76 30.26 10.38
N PRO A 156 -16.77 31.14 10.47
CA PRO A 156 -18.08 30.73 10.95
C PRO A 156 -18.58 29.55 10.10
N ILE A 157 -19.11 28.51 10.74
CA ILE A 157 -19.68 27.36 10.03
C ILE A 157 -20.90 27.87 9.25
N PRO A 158 -20.92 27.75 7.90
CA PRO A 158 -22.13 28.06 7.15
C PRO A 158 -23.24 27.11 7.57
N ALA A 159 -24.45 27.61 7.87
CA ALA A 159 -25.58 26.79 8.31
C ALA A 159 -25.93 25.65 7.33
N ASP A 160 -25.74 25.88 6.02
CA ASP A 160 -25.88 24.87 4.97
C ASP A 160 -24.88 23.71 5.13
N LEU A 161 -23.66 24.01 5.58
CA LEU A 161 -22.61 23.02 5.77
C LEU A 161 -22.87 22.16 7.01
N GLU A 162 -23.40 22.73 8.09
CA GLU A 162 -23.86 21.97 9.25
C GLU A 162 -25.00 21.02 8.88
N ALA A 163 -26.01 21.50 8.14
CA ALA A 163 -27.13 20.68 7.69
C ALA A 163 -26.66 19.48 6.85
N LYS A 164 -25.71 19.71 5.93
CA LYS A 164 -25.09 18.64 5.12
C LYS A 164 -24.30 17.66 5.97
N VAL A 165 -23.51 18.14 6.94
CA VAL A 165 -22.77 17.26 7.88
C VAL A 165 -23.72 16.38 8.69
N ARG A 166 -24.87 16.91 9.13
CA ARG A 166 -25.89 16.16 9.87
C ARG A 166 -26.57 15.08 9.02
N VAL A 167 -26.85 15.38 7.74
CA VAL A 167 -27.38 14.37 6.80
C VAL A 167 -26.34 13.28 6.56
N LEU A 168 -25.09 13.66 6.26
CA LEU A 168 -24.03 12.70 5.95
C LEU A 168 -23.62 11.85 7.16
N SER A 169 -23.65 12.39 8.38
CA SER A 169 -23.39 11.61 9.60
C SER A 169 -24.45 10.54 9.84
N ALA A 170 -25.70 10.79 9.44
CA ALA A 170 -26.80 9.82 9.54
C ALA A 170 -26.75 8.72 8.45
N THR A 171 -26.16 9.00 7.28
CA THR A 171 -26.08 8.05 6.16
C THR A 171 -25.05 6.91 6.36
N GLY A 172 -24.29 6.93 7.45
CA GLY A 172 -23.30 5.89 7.75
C GLY A 172 -22.11 5.88 6.78
N ILE A 173 -21.83 6.99 6.08
CA ILE A 173 -20.62 7.09 5.26
C ILE A 173 -19.38 7.38 6.12
N SER A 174 -18.20 6.96 5.64
CA SER A 174 -16.95 7.24 6.36
C SER A 174 -16.64 8.75 6.39
N LYS A 175 -16.02 9.24 7.47
CA LYS A 175 -15.51 10.63 7.57
C LYS A 175 -14.66 11.04 6.37
N ALA A 176 -13.90 10.10 5.82
CA ALA A 176 -13.08 10.32 4.62
C ALA A 176 -13.93 10.59 3.38
N LYS A 177 -14.99 9.81 3.17
CA LYS A 177 -15.90 10.00 2.03
C LYS A 177 -16.71 11.28 2.19
N ALA A 178 -17.22 11.54 3.39
CA ALA A 178 -17.90 12.79 3.71
C ALA A 178 -17.03 14.03 3.50
N SER A 179 -15.74 13.98 3.88
CA SER A 179 -14.81 15.11 3.65
C SER A 179 -14.64 15.42 2.15
N VAL A 180 -14.63 14.39 1.30
CA VAL A 180 -14.54 14.57 -0.16
C VAL A 180 -15.84 15.13 -0.72
N GLU A 181 -16.98 14.61 -0.26
CA GLU A 181 -18.32 14.99 -0.73
C GLU A 181 -18.70 16.42 -0.32
N LEU A 182 -18.24 16.86 0.85
CA LEU A 182 -18.40 18.22 1.35
C LEU A 182 -17.33 19.19 0.82
N GLY A 183 -16.30 18.69 0.12
CA GLY A 183 -15.19 19.52 -0.38
C GLY A 183 -14.34 20.17 0.74
N ILE A 184 -14.34 19.61 1.95
CA ILE A 184 -13.62 20.15 3.12
C ILE A 184 -12.51 19.22 3.59
N SER A 185 -11.49 19.77 4.22
CA SER A 185 -10.44 18.96 4.86
C SER A 185 -11.00 18.13 6.01
N ARG A 186 -10.37 16.98 6.29
CA ARG A 186 -10.75 16.12 7.43
C ARG A 186 -10.62 16.81 8.77
N GLU A 187 -9.62 17.69 8.90
CA GLU A 187 -9.43 18.53 10.09
C GLU A 187 -10.61 19.48 10.27
N ARG A 188 -11.04 20.14 9.18
CA ARG A 188 -12.21 21.03 9.23
C ARG A 188 -13.50 20.29 9.57
N LEU A 189 -13.71 19.09 9.02
CA LEU A 189 -14.84 18.24 9.40
C LEU A 189 -14.80 17.85 10.88
N ALA A 190 -13.62 17.56 11.45
CA ALA A 190 -13.48 17.26 12.87
C ALA A 190 -13.83 18.47 13.74
N THR A 191 -13.33 19.66 13.39
CA THR A 191 -13.67 20.91 14.09
C THR A 191 -15.17 21.19 14.06
N ILE A 192 -15.84 20.98 12.92
CA ILE A 192 -17.30 21.17 12.81
C ILE A 192 -18.05 20.20 13.72
N LEU A 193 -17.63 18.93 13.79
CA LEU A 193 -18.27 17.94 14.67
C LEU A 193 -18.09 18.28 16.16
N GLU A 194 -16.91 18.79 16.53
CA GLU A 194 -16.63 19.27 17.88
C GLU A 194 -17.46 20.52 18.23
N GLU A 195 -17.53 21.51 17.34
CA GLU A 195 -18.27 22.77 17.54
C GLU A 195 -19.80 22.56 17.57
N THR A 196 -20.31 21.56 16.85
CA THR A 196 -21.76 21.26 16.77
C THR A 196 -22.22 20.17 17.72
N GLY A 197 -21.30 19.49 18.42
CA GLY A 197 -21.61 18.35 19.29
C GLY A 197 -22.19 17.12 18.55
N LEU A 198 -22.02 17.06 17.23
CA LEU A 198 -22.55 15.96 16.42
C LEU A 198 -21.63 14.73 16.50
N GLU A 199 -22.18 13.61 16.99
CA GLU A 199 -21.49 12.34 16.92
C GLU A 199 -21.53 11.79 15.49
N TRP A 200 -20.36 11.60 14.89
CA TRP A 200 -20.27 10.91 13.62
C TRP A 200 -20.47 9.42 13.86
N LYS A 201 -21.63 8.90 13.46
CA LYS A 201 -21.87 7.45 13.39
C LYS A 201 -20.93 6.88 12.33
N THR A 202 -19.74 6.47 12.76
CA THR A 202 -18.83 5.71 11.92
C THR A 202 -19.62 4.49 11.44
N PRO A 203 -19.65 4.18 10.13
CA PRO A 203 -19.89 2.80 9.77
C PRO A 203 -18.84 2.02 10.54
N THR A 204 -19.28 1.16 11.45
CA THR A 204 -18.43 0.13 12.07
C THR A 204 -17.61 -0.41 10.93
N ARG A 205 -16.29 -0.16 10.95
CA ARG A 205 -15.38 -0.51 9.86
C ARG A 205 -15.60 -1.98 9.54
N GLU A 206 -16.39 -2.27 8.52
CA GLU A 206 -16.35 -3.51 7.77
C GLU A 206 -15.02 -3.51 7.01
N GLY A 207 -13.95 -3.74 7.78
CA GLY A 207 -12.60 -3.96 7.31
C GLY A 207 -11.95 -5.15 8.02
N SER A 208 -12.59 -5.68 9.06
CA SER A 208 -12.32 -7.03 9.52
C SER A 208 -13.24 -8.00 8.78
N LEU A 209 -12.73 -8.56 7.69
CA LEU A 209 -13.31 -9.79 7.18
C LEU A 209 -12.92 -10.90 8.16
N VAL A 210 -13.92 -11.64 8.60
CA VAL A 210 -13.70 -12.88 9.34
C VAL A 210 -13.82 -14.00 8.31
N ILE A 211 -12.67 -14.52 7.87
CA ILE A 211 -12.59 -15.70 7.02
C ILE A 211 -11.98 -16.79 7.90
N ASP A 212 -12.64 -17.93 7.98
CA ASP A 212 -12.26 -19.07 8.84
C ASP A 212 -12.08 -18.71 10.33
N GLY A 213 -12.93 -17.81 10.85
CA GLY A 213 -12.89 -17.40 12.26
C GLY A 213 -11.78 -16.39 12.60
N ILE A 214 -11.02 -15.92 11.62
CA ILE A 214 -9.88 -15.04 11.85
C ILE A 214 -10.22 -13.62 11.42
N LYS A 215 -10.20 -12.71 12.38
CA LYS A 215 -10.43 -11.30 12.15
C LYS A 215 -9.21 -10.70 11.46
N GLY A 216 -9.36 -10.29 10.20
CA GLY A 216 -8.23 -9.80 9.42
C GLY A 216 -8.66 -8.85 8.31
N SER A 217 -7.68 -8.09 7.80
CA SER A 217 -7.86 -7.31 6.59
C SER A 217 -8.01 -8.21 5.36
N LEU A 218 -8.61 -7.69 4.29
CA LEU A 218 -8.73 -8.41 3.01
C LEU A 218 -7.36 -8.79 2.44
N THR A 219 -6.34 -7.95 2.69
CA THR A 219 -4.95 -8.20 2.30
C THR A 219 -4.35 -9.36 3.09
N SER A 220 -4.49 -9.37 4.42
CA SER A 220 -3.97 -10.45 5.27
C SER A 220 -4.63 -11.80 4.99
N HIS A 221 -5.92 -11.79 4.62
CA HIS A 221 -6.61 -13.02 4.21
C HIS A 221 -6.20 -13.48 2.81
N ALA A 222 -6.00 -12.55 1.87
CA ALA A 222 -5.52 -12.87 0.54
C ALA A 222 -4.12 -13.51 0.58
N GLU A 223 -3.22 -12.96 1.41
CA GLU A 223 -1.89 -13.51 1.67
C GLU A 223 -1.96 -14.90 2.29
N ARG A 224 -2.79 -15.09 3.33
CA ARG A 224 -2.96 -16.38 3.99
C ARG A 224 -3.53 -17.47 3.07
N LEU A 225 -4.44 -17.08 2.17
CA LEU A 225 -5.06 -17.98 1.20
C LEU A 225 -4.22 -18.16 -0.08
N GLY A 226 -3.08 -17.47 -0.21
CA GLY A 226 -2.22 -17.54 -1.39
C GLY A 226 -2.88 -17.04 -2.68
N ILE A 227 -3.84 -16.10 -2.60
CA ILE A 227 -4.56 -15.56 -3.74
C ILE A 227 -4.45 -14.03 -3.80
N SER A 228 -4.67 -13.43 -4.98
CA SER A 228 -4.69 -11.97 -5.08
C SER A 228 -5.93 -11.38 -4.40
N VAL A 229 -5.77 -10.18 -3.84
CA VAL A 229 -6.87 -9.41 -3.20
C VAL A 229 -8.07 -9.25 -4.15
N GLY A 230 -7.81 -9.05 -5.45
CA GLY A 230 -8.86 -8.97 -6.47
C GLY A 230 -9.65 -10.27 -6.65
N LYS A 231 -8.96 -11.43 -6.60
CA LYS A 231 -9.59 -12.75 -6.71
C LYS A 231 -10.39 -13.09 -5.44
N LEU A 232 -9.89 -12.74 -4.27
CA LEU A 232 -10.62 -12.86 -3.01
C LEU A 232 -11.90 -12.00 -3.02
N ARG A 233 -11.79 -10.75 -3.46
CA ARG A 233 -12.93 -9.83 -3.56
C ARG A 233 -14.01 -10.32 -4.55
N SER A 234 -13.59 -10.90 -5.68
CA SER A 234 -14.52 -11.51 -6.66
C SER A 234 -15.23 -12.74 -6.09
N ARG A 235 -14.52 -13.59 -5.31
CA ARG A 235 -15.12 -14.74 -4.63
C ARG A 235 -16.13 -14.33 -3.56
N LEU A 236 -15.78 -13.35 -2.73
CA LEU A 236 -16.69 -12.80 -1.71
C LEU A 236 -17.93 -12.17 -2.33
N LYS A 237 -17.80 -11.50 -3.49
CA LYS A 237 -18.94 -10.90 -4.20
C LYS A 237 -19.87 -11.94 -4.85
N LYS A 238 -19.37 -13.14 -5.16
CA LYS A 238 -20.15 -14.25 -5.75
C LYS A 238 -20.85 -15.12 -4.69
N GLN A 239 -20.35 -15.14 -3.45
CA GLN A 239 -21.06 -15.74 -2.33
C GLN A 239 -22.17 -14.77 -1.87
N LYS A 240 -23.43 -15.12 -2.12
CA LYS A 240 -24.56 -14.50 -1.40
C LYS A 240 -24.31 -14.63 0.11
N PRO A 241 -24.64 -13.64 0.94
CA PRO A 241 -24.32 -13.67 2.37
C PRO A 241 -25.04 -14.86 3.01
N LEU A 242 -24.26 -15.88 3.41
CA LEU A 242 -24.74 -17.03 4.19
C LEU A 242 -24.61 -16.80 5.70
N VAL A 243 -24.48 -15.54 6.15
CA VAL A 243 -24.24 -15.26 7.57
C VAL A 243 -25.17 -14.14 8.02
N GLY A 244 -26.34 -14.55 8.51
CA GLY A 244 -27.24 -13.69 9.25
C GLY A 244 -26.68 -13.32 10.64
N PRO A 245 -27.28 -12.34 11.32
CA PRO A 245 -26.80 -11.73 12.57
C PRO A 245 -26.78 -12.64 13.81
N ASP A 246 -27.21 -13.90 13.72
CA ASP A 246 -27.39 -14.80 14.88
C ASP A 246 -26.11 -15.51 15.37
N VAL A 247 -24.94 -15.28 14.76
CA VAL A 247 -23.68 -15.95 15.13
C VAL A 247 -23.00 -15.32 16.36
N TYR A 248 -23.51 -14.21 16.89
CA TYR A 248 -22.96 -13.53 18.08
C TYR A 248 -23.61 -13.92 19.41
N LYS A 249 -24.41 -14.99 19.47
CA LYS A 249 -24.80 -15.52 20.79
C LYS A 249 -23.58 -16.16 21.48
N PRO A 250 -23.20 -15.71 22.69
CA PRO A 250 -22.14 -16.34 23.46
C PRO A 250 -22.50 -17.81 23.69
N ILE A 251 -21.51 -18.69 23.54
CA ILE A 251 -21.69 -20.12 23.76
C ILE A 251 -21.91 -20.35 25.24
N ASP A 252 -23.01 -21.02 25.58
CA ASP A 252 -23.32 -21.35 26.98
C ASP A 252 -22.64 -22.66 27.42
N LEU A 253 -22.67 -22.92 28.73
CA LEU A 253 -22.06 -24.12 29.31
C LEU A 253 -22.74 -25.41 28.81
N ALA A 254 -24.03 -25.36 28.47
CA ALA A 254 -24.78 -26.53 28.00
C ALA A 254 -24.36 -26.92 26.56
N GLU A 255 -24.19 -25.94 25.68
CA GLU A 255 -23.65 -26.10 24.33
C GLU A 255 -22.21 -26.65 24.36
N ALA A 256 -21.37 -26.13 25.27
CA ALA A 256 -20.01 -26.65 25.46
C ALA A 256 -19.99 -28.10 25.96
N LYS A 257 -20.87 -28.46 26.91
CA LYS A 257 -21.00 -29.84 27.42
C LYS A 257 -21.48 -30.81 26.34
N ARG A 258 -22.50 -30.43 25.56
CA ARG A 258 -22.99 -31.25 24.42
C ARG A 258 -21.88 -31.52 23.42
N PHE A 259 -21.10 -30.49 23.06
CA PHE A 259 -19.95 -30.66 22.19
C PHE A 259 -18.93 -31.66 22.76
N LEU A 260 -18.65 -31.58 24.06
CA LEU A 260 -17.72 -32.49 24.72
C LEU A 260 -18.26 -33.93 24.80
N GLU A 261 -19.56 -34.11 25.04
CA GLU A 261 -20.22 -35.43 25.02
C GLU A 261 -20.13 -36.09 23.64
N HIS A 262 -20.40 -35.35 22.56
CA HIS A 262 -20.20 -35.83 21.20
C HIS A 262 -18.76 -36.28 20.96
N ARG A 263 -17.78 -35.56 21.49
CA ARG A 263 -16.36 -35.91 21.43
C ARG A 263 -16.03 -37.17 22.24
N LYS A 264 -16.60 -37.33 23.44
CA LYS A 264 -16.48 -38.55 24.27
C LYS A 264 -17.07 -39.78 23.55
N ASN A 265 -18.13 -39.58 22.78
CA ASN A 265 -18.77 -40.62 21.95
C ASN A 265 -18.02 -40.92 20.64
N GLY A 266 -16.80 -40.41 20.46
CA GLY A 266 -15.93 -40.74 19.32
C GLY A 266 -16.18 -39.92 18.06
N LEU A 267 -17.05 -38.90 18.08
CA LEU A 267 -17.27 -38.06 16.91
C LEU A 267 -16.04 -37.18 16.59
N PRO A 268 -15.66 -37.07 15.30
CA PRO A 268 -14.61 -36.15 14.91
C PRO A 268 -15.05 -34.70 15.17
N ALA A 269 -14.08 -33.86 15.53
CA ALA A 269 -14.36 -32.55 16.12
C ALA A 269 -15.20 -31.61 15.24
N TRP A 270 -15.05 -31.71 13.91
CA TRP A 270 -15.85 -30.91 12.98
C TRP A 270 -17.32 -31.37 12.95
N LYS A 271 -17.58 -32.68 13.02
CA LYS A 271 -18.93 -33.26 12.98
C LYS A 271 -19.67 -33.05 14.30
N ALA A 272 -18.95 -33.11 15.42
CA ALA A 272 -19.48 -32.73 16.73
C ALA A 272 -19.88 -31.24 16.78
N ALA A 273 -19.10 -30.36 16.15
CA ALA A 273 -19.41 -28.93 16.09
C ALA A 273 -20.63 -28.64 15.18
N GLU A 274 -20.74 -29.36 14.07
CA GLU A 274 -21.89 -29.30 13.16
C GLU A 274 -23.19 -29.73 13.85
N GLN A 275 -23.17 -30.81 14.65
CA GLN A 275 -24.34 -31.24 15.42
C GLN A 275 -24.82 -30.23 16.47
N VAL A 276 -23.88 -29.46 17.04
CA VAL A 276 -24.21 -28.38 17.97
C VAL A 276 -24.63 -27.09 17.22
N GLY A 277 -24.45 -27.03 15.90
CA GLY A 277 -24.81 -25.89 15.07
C GLY A 277 -23.90 -24.67 15.28
N ARG A 278 -22.67 -24.88 15.78
CA ARG A 278 -21.74 -23.78 16.10
C ARG A 278 -20.38 -24.00 15.43
N PRO A 279 -19.62 -22.92 15.16
CA PRO A 279 -18.27 -23.05 14.64
C PRO A 279 -17.36 -23.81 15.63
N TYR A 280 -16.58 -24.77 15.11
CA TYR A 280 -15.67 -25.59 15.91
C TYR A 280 -14.69 -24.76 16.75
N GLY A 281 -14.09 -23.71 16.16
CA GLY A 281 -13.13 -22.85 16.88
C GLY A 281 -13.74 -22.20 18.12
N SER A 282 -14.96 -21.68 17.98
CA SER A 282 -15.69 -21.06 19.09
C SER A 282 -16.04 -22.06 20.18
N LEU A 283 -16.50 -23.28 19.82
CA LEU A 283 -16.78 -24.34 20.78
C LEU A 283 -15.53 -24.85 21.50
N LYS A 284 -14.42 -24.99 20.76
CA LYS A 284 -13.11 -25.38 21.33
C LYS A 284 -12.65 -24.38 22.39
N ASP A 285 -12.69 -23.09 22.07
CA ASP A 285 -12.23 -22.04 22.99
C ASP A 285 -13.16 -21.89 24.19
N ALA A 286 -14.47 -22.07 23.99
CA ALA A 286 -15.45 -22.12 25.07
C ALA A 286 -15.20 -23.32 25.99
N CYS A 287 -14.99 -24.51 25.43
CA CYS A 287 -14.71 -25.72 26.23
C CYS A 287 -13.41 -25.61 27.00
N LYS A 288 -12.31 -25.11 26.40
CA LYS A 288 -11.05 -24.86 27.12
C LYS A 288 -11.21 -23.93 28.32
N ARG A 289 -12.13 -22.96 28.21
CA ARG A 289 -12.36 -21.98 29.28
C ARG A 289 -13.30 -22.49 30.35
N MET A 290 -14.32 -23.26 29.96
CA MET A 290 -15.45 -23.61 30.81
C MET A 290 -15.39 -25.04 31.36
N LEU A 291 -14.67 -25.95 30.70
CA LEU A 291 -14.63 -27.37 31.01
C LEU A 291 -13.18 -27.80 31.28
N PRO A 292 -12.80 -28.08 32.54
CA PRO A 292 -11.44 -28.45 32.89
C PRO A 292 -11.03 -29.83 32.33
N ASP A 293 -11.98 -30.72 32.04
CA ASP A 293 -11.76 -32.05 31.48
C ASP A 293 -11.60 -32.06 29.94
N TYR A 294 -11.63 -30.88 29.30
CA TYR A 294 -11.58 -30.79 27.84
C TYR A 294 -10.29 -31.36 27.23
N GLU A 295 -9.13 -31.09 27.85
CA GLU A 295 -7.85 -31.51 27.28
C GLU A 295 -7.66 -33.03 27.35
N ASP A 296 -8.09 -33.67 28.44
CA ASP A 296 -8.01 -35.13 28.61
C ASP A 296 -8.84 -35.87 27.54
N VAL A 297 -10.04 -35.36 27.24
CA VAL A 297 -10.92 -35.92 26.20
C VAL A 297 -10.35 -35.72 24.80
N VAL A 298 -9.70 -34.58 24.54
CA VAL A 298 -9.07 -34.30 23.24
C VAL A 298 -7.90 -35.24 22.98
N VAL A 299 -7.09 -35.53 24.01
CA VAL A 299 -5.96 -36.46 23.93
C VAL A 299 -6.45 -37.90 23.75
N ALA A 300 -7.52 -38.31 24.45
CA ALA A 300 -8.13 -39.63 24.26
C ALA A 300 -8.73 -39.80 22.85
N ALA A 301 -9.45 -38.79 22.34
CA ALA A 301 -10.11 -38.83 21.04
C ALA A 301 -9.14 -38.72 19.84
N THR A 302 -7.91 -38.21 20.03
CA THR A 302 -6.90 -38.12 18.95
C THR A 302 -6.23 -39.46 18.63
N ARG A 303 -6.43 -40.50 19.45
CA ARG A 303 -5.94 -41.86 19.15
C ARG A 303 -6.77 -42.61 18.12
N ILE A 304 -7.96 -42.13 17.77
CA ILE A 304 -8.76 -42.68 16.66
C ILE A 304 -8.28 -41.99 15.37
N ARG A 305 -7.20 -42.51 14.78
CA ARG A 305 -6.70 -42.04 13.48
C ARG A 305 -7.73 -42.39 12.40
N ARG A 306 -7.92 -41.48 11.43
CA ARG A 306 -8.72 -41.72 10.21
C ARG A 306 -8.30 -43.04 9.58
N THR A 307 -9.27 -43.85 9.18
CA THR A 307 -8.96 -45.06 8.42
C THR A 307 -8.36 -44.65 7.06
N PRO A 308 -7.52 -45.50 6.46
CA PRO A 308 -6.93 -45.22 5.14
C PRO A 308 -7.98 -44.84 4.09
N GLU A 309 -9.16 -45.47 4.15
CA GLU A 309 -10.31 -45.21 3.27
C GLU A 309 -10.84 -43.76 3.38
N GLU A 310 -10.89 -43.20 4.59
CA GLU A 310 -11.31 -41.81 4.80
C GLU A 310 -10.28 -40.80 4.26
N ILE A 311 -9.02 -41.22 4.16
CA ILE A 311 -7.94 -40.39 3.61
C ILE A 311 -8.02 -40.38 2.08
N GLU A 312 -8.25 -41.53 1.44
CA GLU A 312 -8.44 -41.63 -0.02
C GLU A 312 -9.68 -40.85 -0.49
N ALA A 313 -10.83 -41.04 0.17
CA ALA A 313 -12.06 -40.33 -0.19
C ALA A 313 -11.92 -38.80 -0.09
N ALA A 314 -11.09 -38.30 0.84
CA ALA A 314 -10.81 -36.89 0.99
C ALA A 314 -9.81 -36.35 -0.06
N GLN A 315 -8.98 -37.21 -0.63
CA GLN A 315 -8.05 -36.85 -1.72
C GLN A 315 -8.76 -36.84 -3.07
N GLU A 316 -9.65 -37.80 -3.35
CA GLU A 316 -10.45 -37.81 -4.57
C GLU A 316 -11.37 -36.59 -4.67
N LYS A 317 -12.01 -36.18 -3.56
CA LYS A 317 -12.80 -34.94 -3.48
C LYS A 317 -11.99 -33.65 -3.67
N LYS A 318 -10.67 -33.69 -3.56
CA LYS A 318 -9.79 -32.56 -3.87
C LYS A 318 -9.31 -32.55 -5.32
N ALA A 319 -9.38 -33.70 -6.00
CA ALA A 319 -8.95 -33.86 -7.38
C ALA A 319 -10.08 -33.61 -8.39
N ALA A 320 -11.34 -33.78 -7.97
CA ALA A 320 -12.54 -33.37 -8.72
C ALA A 320 -12.87 -31.88 -8.52
#